data_AF-A0A3R7FED3-F1
#
_entry.id   AF-A0A3R7FED3-F1
#
_cell.length_a   1.000
_cell.length_b   1.000
_cell.length_c   1.000
_cell.angle_alpha   90.00
_cell.angle_beta   90.00
_cell.angle_gamma   90.00
#
_symmetry.space_group_name_H-M   'P 1'
#
loop_
_entity.id
_entity.type
_entity.pdbx_description
1 polymer ?
#
loop_
_entity_poly.entity_id
_entity_poly.type
_entity_poly.pdbx_seq_one_letter_code
_entity_poly.pdbx_strand_id
1 'polypeptide(L)'
;MVDFLLVGPIVLGFVAGYLARDIQTRDDGPDEIEAFLTDREAELRQRYETTEMDYVEFGERIAVVEDPDTERIMRDATDVDGIGPKTAFRIAEWFDGWAAYRDADGEGHREVNGIGPNKGRALARRH
;
A
#
# COMPACT_ATOMS: atom_id res chain seq x y z
N MET A 1 35.96 -13.52 37.59
CA MET A 1 36.55 -13.39 36.25
C MET A 1 35.42 -13.73 35.29
N VAL A 2 34.92 -12.73 34.58
CA VAL A 2 33.70 -12.81 33.75
C VAL A 2 34.17 -12.97 32.31
N ASP A 3 33.89 -14.12 31.69
CA ASP A 3 34.06 -14.30 30.25
C ASP A 3 32.67 -14.43 29.62
N PHE A 4 32.18 -13.27 29.19
CA PHE A 4 31.15 -13.10 28.16
C PHE A 4 31.87 -13.12 26.82
N LEU A 5 31.54 -14.03 25.89
CA LEU A 5 31.51 -13.73 24.46
C LEU A 5 31.00 -14.92 23.63
N LEU A 6 30.41 -14.60 22.47
CA LEU A 6 30.05 -15.47 21.35
C LEU A 6 28.75 -16.29 21.46
N VAL A 7 27.61 -15.61 21.24
CA VAL A 7 26.72 -15.92 20.10
C VAL A 7 26.09 -14.59 19.62
N GLY A 8 26.74 -13.93 18.66
CA GLY A 8 26.15 -12.83 17.88
C GLY A 8 25.33 -13.38 16.71
N PRO A 9 24.32 -12.63 16.22
CA PRO A 9 23.19 -13.17 15.46
C PRO A 9 23.53 -13.40 13.99
N ILE A 10 23.10 -14.54 13.45
CA ILE A 10 23.04 -14.80 12.01
C ILE A 10 21.60 -15.22 11.69
N VAL A 11 20.80 -14.31 11.14
CA VAL A 11 19.98 -14.61 9.97
C VAL A 11 20.02 -13.38 9.06
N LEU A 12 20.77 -13.54 7.98
CA LEU A 12 20.85 -12.67 6.82
C LEU A 12 19.65 -12.90 5.92
N GLY A 13 19.10 -11.80 5.39
CA GLY A 13 18.75 -11.70 3.98
C GLY A 13 17.30 -11.97 3.59
N PHE A 14 16.49 -10.91 3.55
CA PHE A 14 15.50 -10.67 2.48
C PHE A 14 15.03 -9.20 2.48
N VAL A 15 15.96 -8.25 2.33
CA VAL A 15 15.65 -6.84 2.04
C VAL A 15 16.72 -6.31 1.07
N ALA A 16 16.62 -6.64 -0.22
CA ALA A 16 17.51 -6.05 -1.25
C ALA A 16 17.07 -6.35 -2.71
N GLY A 17 15.78 -6.62 -2.97
CA GLY A 17 15.31 -7.00 -4.31
C GLY A 17 14.84 -5.84 -5.19
N TYR A 18 14.33 -4.75 -4.60
CA TYR A 18 13.68 -3.66 -5.35
C TYR A 18 14.30 -2.27 -5.15
N LEU A 19 15.35 -2.15 -4.33
CA LEU A 19 15.98 -0.85 -3.99
C LEU A 19 17.13 -0.43 -4.93
N ALA A 20 17.39 -1.14 -6.03
CA ALA A 20 18.62 -0.92 -6.82
C ALA A 20 18.43 -0.43 -8.26
N ARG A 21 17.24 0.05 -8.67
CA ARG A 21 17.03 0.46 -10.07
C ARG A 21 16.61 1.90 -10.37
N ASP A 22 16.63 2.84 -9.42
CA ASP A 22 16.56 4.27 -9.79
C ASP A 22 17.04 5.23 -8.70
N ILE A 23 18.28 5.05 -8.23
CA ILE A 23 19.00 6.08 -7.47
C ILE A 23 19.49 7.14 -8.47
N GLN A 24 18.56 7.89 -9.06
CA GLN A 24 18.90 9.05 -9.86
C GLN A 24 17.76 10.07 -10.03
N THR A 25 17.01 10.40 -8.97
CA THR A 25 16.45 11.76 -8.80
C THR A 25 15.85 12.00 -7.41
N ARG A 26 16.32 13.09 -6.79
CA ARG A 26 15.63 13.98 -5.84
C ARG A 26 15.62 13.66 -4.33
N ASP A 27 15.69 14.78 -3.63
CA ASP A 27 15.82 15.03 -2.20
C ASP A 27 14.42 15.13 -1.59
N ASP A 28 13.60 14.08 -1.74
CA ASP A 28 12.22 14.05 -1.27
C ASP A 28 12.06 12.80 -0.39
N GLY A 29 11.75 13.00 0.90
CA GLY A 29 11.33 11.90 1.77
C GLY A 29 10.07 11.20 1.23
N PRO A 30 9.67 10.06 1.81
CA PRO A 30 8.50 9.34 1.33
C PRO A 30 7.30 10.28 1.26
N ASP A 31 6.61 10.29 0.12
CA ASP A 31 5.38 11.05 -0.01
C ASP A 31 4.27 10.44 0.87
N GLU A 32 3.14 11.13 1.01
CA GLU A 32 2.07 10.69 1.92
C GLU A 32 1.52 9.29 1.58
N ILE A 33 1.66 8.82 0.33
CA ILE A 33 1.23 7.48 -0.09
C ILE A 33 2.26 6.44 0.33
N GLU A 34 3.55 6.68 0.05
CA GLU A 34 4.62 5.78 0.44
C GLU A 34 4.71 5.63 1.97
N ALA A 35 4.56 6.74 2.70
CA ALA A 35 4.47 6.73 4.16
C ALA A 35 3.27 5.93 4.65
N PHE A 36 2.09 6.11 4.01
CA PHE A 36 0.89 5.36 4.37
C PHE A 36 1.04 3.85 4.14
N LEU A 37 1.59 3.43 2.98
CA LEU A 37 1.80 2.02 2.67
C LEU A 37 2.83 1.38 3.61
N THR A 38 3.90 2.09 3.92
CA THR A 38 4.93 1.66 4.88
C THR A 38 4.34 1.45 6.28
N ASP A 39 3.56 2.42 6.77
CA ASP A 39 2.88 2.32 8.07
C ASP A 39 1.89 1.15 8.08
N ARG A 40 1.19 0.93 6.96
CA ARG A 40 0.21 -0.14 6.83
C ARG A 40 0.87 -1.52 6.83
N GLU A 41 1.98 -1.68 6.11
CA GLU A 41 2.79 -2.90 6.15
C GLU A 41 3.28 -3.18 7.58
N ALA A 42 3.82 -2.16 8.26
CA ALA A 42 4.31 -2.30 9.63
C ALA A 42 3.20 -2.73 10.61
N GLU A 43 1.99 -2.15 10.48
CA GLU A 43 0.82 -2.54 11.27
C GLU A 43 0.44 -4.01 11.03
N LEU A 44 0.36 -4.44 9.77
CA LEU A 44 0.01 -5.82 9.42
C LEU A 44 1.05 -6.82 9.98
N ARG A 45 2.33 -6.49 9.83
CA ARG A 45 3.43 -7.31 10.35
C ARG A 45 3.37 -7.41 11.88
N GLN A 46 3.14 -6.31 12.58
CA GLN A 46 2.97 -6.31 14.03
C GLN A 46 1.80 -7.21 14.46
N ARG A 47 0.63 -7.09 13.82
CA ARG A 47 -0.56 -7.90 14.16
C ARG A 47 -0.34 -9.40 13.93
N TYR A 48 0.42 -9.75 12.89
CA TYR A 48 0.85 -11.13 12.67
C TYR A 48 1.79 -11.62 13.78
N GLU A 49 2.81 -10.82 14.12
CA GLU A 49 3.78 -11.16 15.18
C GLU A 49 3.13 -11.30 16.57
N THR A 50 2.08 -10.52 16.87
CA THR A 50 1.33 -10.61 18.14
C THR A 50 0.23 -11.67 18.15
N THR A 51 0.11 -12.50 17.10
CA THR A 51 -0.94 -13.54 16.96
C THR A 51 -2.37 -12.95 16.91
N GLU A 52 -2.52 -11.67 16.59
CA GLU A 52 -3.81 -11.02 16.33
C GLU A 52 -4.34 -11.26 14.90
N MET A 53 -3.49 -11.85 14.06
CA MET A 53 -3.75 -12.16 12.65
C MET A 53 -3.07 -13.48 12.31
N ASP A 54 -3.76 -14.38 11.62
CA ASP A 54 -3.17 -15.63 11.16
C ASP A 54 -2.33 -15.42 9.88
N TYR A 55 -1.54 -16.45 9.52
CA TYR A 55 -0.64 -16.38 8.37
C TYR A 55 -1.38 -16.20 7.03
N VAL A 56 -2.57 -16.78 6.89
CA VAL A 56 -3.35 -16.68 5.65
C VAL A 56 -3.91 -15.27 5.52
N GLU A 57 -4.51 -14.75 6.58
CA GLU A 57 -5.02 -13.38 6.63
C GLU A 57 -3.90 -12.35 6.42
N PHE A 58 -2.71 -12.57 7.01
CA PHE A 58 -1.56 -11.71 6.79
C PHE A 58 -1.11 -11.73 5.33
N GLY A 59 -0.99 -12.91 4.73
CA GLY A 59 -0.61 -13.09 3.33
C GLY A 59 -1.56 -12.39 2.36
N GLU A 60 -2.87 -12.53 2.58
CA GLU A 60 -3.89 -11.87 1.75
C GLU A 60 -3.82 -10.34 1.86
N ARG A 61 -3.66 -9.81 3.08
CA ARG A 61 -3.63 -8.35 3.30
C ARG A 61 -2.32 -7.70 2.86
N ILE A 62 -1.19 -8.36 3.07
CA ILE A 62 0.12 -7.82 2.67
C ILE A 62 0.27 -7.83 1.14
N ALA A 63 -0.32 -8.83 0.46
CA ALA A 63 -0.32 -8.89 -1.00
C ALA A 63 -0.93 -7.64 -1.63
N VAL A 64 -2.00 -7.08 -1.05
CA VAL A 64 -2.60 -5.83 -1.52
C VAL A 64 -1.65 -4.65 -1.31
N VAL A 65 -0.96 -4.58 -0.16
CA VAL A 65 -0.02 -3.49 0.13
C VAL A 65 1.21 -3.54 -0.78
N GLU A 66 1.71 -4.74 -1.09
CA GLU A 66 2.88 -4.97 -1.94
C GLU A 66 2.56 -4.94 -3.45
N ASP A 67 1.28 -4.90 -3.83
CA ASP A 67 0.87 -4.84 -5.24
C ASP A 67 1.24 -3.48 -5.87
N PRO A 68 2.04 -3.45 -6.95
CA PRO A 68 2.34 -2.21 -7.69
C PRO A 68 1.09 -1.46 -8.19
N ASP A 69 0.00 -2.18 -8.49
CA ASP A 69 -1.25 -1.56 -8.90
C ASP A 69 -1.92 -0.81 -7.75
N THR A 70 -1.72 -1.22 -6.50
CA THR A 70 -2.26 -0.50 -5.33
C THR A 70 -1.70 0.91 -5.23
N GLU A 71 -0.38 1.05 -5.26
CA GLU A 71 0.27 2.36 -5.21
C GLU A 71 -0.16 3.22 -6.41
N ARG A 72 -0.25 2.62 -7.60
CA ARG A 72 -0.67 3.30 -8.82
C ARG A 72 -2.10 3.82 -8.75
N ILE A 73 -3.04 2.99 -8.28
CA ILE A 73 -4.43 3.38 -8.05
C ILE A 73 -4.49 4.50 -7.02
N MET A 74 -3.73 4.37 -5.93
CA MET A 74 -3.70 5.39 -4.88
C MET A 74 -3.25 6.74 -5.43
N ARG A 75 -2.15 6.78 -6.20
CA ARG A 75 -1.62 8.00 -6.81
C ARG A 75 -2.63 8.67 -7.73
N ASP A 76 -3.28 7.91 -8.60
CA ASP A 76 -4.30 8.46 -9.50
C ASP A 76 -5.53 8.99 -8.73
N ALA A 77 -5.95 8.27 -7.68
CA ALA A 77 -7.11 8.65 -6.90
C ALA A 77 -6.86 9.89 -6.02
N THR A 78 -5.67 10.06 -5.46
CA THR A 78 -5.33 11.22 -4.62
C THR A 78 -5.28 12.54 -5.39
N ASP A 79 -5.17 12.50 -6.72
CA ASP A 79 -5.30 13.70 -7.57
C ASP A 79 -6.73 14.28 -7.56
N VAL A 80 -7.72 13.50 -7.12
CA VAL A 80 -9.10 13.97 -6.98
C VAL A 80 -9.29 14.65 -5.64
N ASP A 81 -9.77 15.91 -5.69
CA ASP A 81 -9.94 16.73 -4.49
C ASP A 81 -10.74 16.03 -3.37
N GLY A 82 -10.16 16.08 -2.17
CA GLY A 82 -10.62 15.45 -0.95
C GLY A 82 -10.52 13.92 -0.92
N ILE A 83 -9.78 13.26 -1.81
CA ILE A 83 -9.39 11.85 -1.66
C ILE A 83 -7.98 11.83 -1.05
N GLY A 84 -7.88 11.43 0.22
CA GLY A 84 -6.59 11.21 0.88
C GLY A 84 -6.13 9.75 0.78
N PRO A 85 -4.89 9.44 1.21
CA PRO A 85 -4.29 8.10 1.11
C PRO A 85 -5.17 6.97 1.66
N LYS A 86 -5.81 7.18 2.82
CA LYS A 86 -6.72 6.18 3.41
C LYS A 86 -7.92 5.83 2.51
N THR A 87 -8.51 6.83 1.87
CA THR A 87 -9.64 6.60 0.95
C THR A 87 -9.13 5.99 -0.36
N ALA A 88 -7.97 6.45 -0.83
CA ALA A 88 -7.32 5.93 -2.02
C ALA A 88 -6.95 4.43 -1.87
N PHE A 89 -6.45 4.03 -0.70
CA PHE A 89 -6.16 2.62 -0.39
C PHE A 89 -7.42 1.76 -0.41
N ARG A 90 -8.56 2.26 0.09
CA ARG A 90 -9.84 1.53 0.00
C ARG A 90 -10.32 1.35 -1.44
N ILE A 91 -10.02 2.30 -2.32
CA ILE A 91 -10.31 2.16 -3.74
C ILE A 91 -9.43 1.04 -4.31
N ALA A 92 -8.14 1.03 -3.99
CA ALA A 92 -7.23 -0.03 -4.41
C ALA A 92 -7.64 -1.41 -3.87
N GLU A 93 -8.03 -1.52 -2.60
CA GLU A 93 -8.57 -2.77 -2.02
C GLU A 93 -9.87 -3.26 -2.70
N TRP A 94 -10.65 -2.35 -3.28
CA TRP A 94 -11.93 -2.68 -3.91
C TRP A 94 -11.76 -3.22 -5.33
N PHE A 95 -10.77 -2.73 -6.07
CA PHE A 95 -10.55 -3.12 -7.46
C PHE A 95 -9.46 -4.17 -7.56
N ASP A 96 -9.72 -5.21 -8.37
CA ASP A 96 -8.74 -6.27 -8.67
C ASP A 96 -7.71 -5.77 -9.71
N GLY A 97 -6.88 -4.83 -9.28
CA GLY A 97 -5.81 -4.22 -10.08
C GLY A 97 -6.23 -3.04 -10.94
N TRP A 98 -5.24 -2.50 -11.66
CA TRP A 98 -5.34 -1.21 -12.36
C TRP A 98 -6.37 -1.22 -13.48
N ALA A 99 -6.50 -2.32 -14.22
CA ALA A 99 -7.44 -2.42 -15.33
C ALA A 99 -8.88 -2.32 -14.85
N ALA A 100 -9.24 -3.03 -13.76
CA ALA A 100 -10.57 -2.98 -13.17
C ALA A 100 -10.90 -1.58 -12.64
N TYR A 101 -9.93 -0.93 -11.98
CA TYR A 101 -10.07 0.46 -11.53
C TYR A 101 -10.31 1.43 -12.70
N ARG A 102 -9.50 1.35 -13.75
CA ARG A 102 -9.57 2.26 -14.90
C ARG A 102 -10.85 2.12 -15.71
N ASP A 103 -11.28 0.88 -15.92
CA ASP A 103 -12.44 0.57 -16.76
C ASP A 103 -13.77 0.72 -15.98
N ALA A 104 -13.71 0.98 -14.68
CA ALA A 104 -14.88 1.28 -13.86
C ALA A 104 -15.51 2.61 -14.24
N ASP A 105 -16.84 2.61 -14.37
CA ASP A 105 -17.57 3.84 -14.61
C ASP A 105 -17.80 4.63 -13.30
N GLY A 106 -18.48 5.77 -13.44
CA GLY A 106 -18.75 6.62 -12.29
C GLY A 106 -19.70 5.98 -11.27
N GLU A 107 -20.37 4.87 -11.56
CA GLU A 107 -21.17 4.08 -10.62
C GLU A 107 -20.29 3.06 -9.89
N GLY A 108 -19.44 2.33 -10.61
CA GLY A 108 -18.49 1.39 -10.03
C GLY A 108 -17.56 2.02 -8.99
N HIS A 109 -17.11 3.26 -9.20
CA HIS A 109 -16.33 3.97 -8.19
C HIS A 109 -17.14 4.40 -6.94
N ARG A 110 -18.46 4.63 -7.05
CA ARG A 110 -19.30 5.06 -5.92
C ARG A 110 -19.58 3.94 -4.93
N GLU A 111 -19.46 2.69 -5.36
CA GLU A 111 -19.66 1.53 -4.50
C GLU A 111 -18.57 1.43 -3.43
N VAL A 112 -17.41 2.06 -3.66
CA VAL A 112 -16.34 2.18 -2.68
C VAL A 112 -16.77 3.06 -1.50
N ASN A 113 -16.72 2.51 -0.28
CA ASN A 113 -17.08 3.22 0.94
C ASN A 113 -16.22 4.48 1.15
N GLY A 114 -16.87 5.65 1.07
CA GLY A 114 -16.23 6.96 1.17
C GLY A 114 -16.19 7.74 -0.15
N ILE A 115 -16.65 7.14 -1.26
CA ILE A 115 -16.72 7.79 -2.57
C ILE A 115 -18.14 8.25 -2.87
N GLY A 116 -18.38 9.54 -2.64
CA GLY A 116 -19.63 10.19 -3.04
C GLY A 116 -19.77 10.32 -4.58
N PRO A 117 -20.96 10.68 -5.08
CA PRO A 117 -21.27 10.75 -6.51
C PRO A 117 -20.42 11.75 -7.30
N ASN A 118 -19.90 12.79 -6.64
CA ASN A 118 -18.99 13.75 -7.28
C ASN A 118 -17.59 13.17 -7.46
N LYS A 119 -17.08 12.46 -6.45
CA LYS A 119 -15.76 11.81 -6.50
C LYS A 119 -15.75 10.66 -7.50
N GLY A 120 -16.79 9.80 -7.50
CA GLY A 120 -16.90 8.71 -8.47
C GLY A 120 -16.94 9.21 -9.92
N ARG A 121 -17.66 10.31 -10.20
CA ARG A 121 -17.64 10.95 -11.52
C ARG A 121 -16.31 11.61 -11.86
N ALA A 122 -15.57 12.11 -10.88
CA ALA A 122 -14.26 12.70 -11.10
C ALA A 122 -13.23 11.61 -11.46
N LEU A 123 -13.25 10.48 -10.76
CA LEU A 123 -12.41 9.32 -11.05
C LEU A 123 -12.68 8.76 -12.44
N ALA A 124 -13.95 8.51 -12.79
CA ALA A 124 -14.35 7.99 -14.10
C ALA A 124 -14.08 8.94 -15.28
N ARG A 125 -13.75 10.22 -15.05
CA ARG A 125 -13.38 11.18 -16.12
C ARG A 125 -11.89 11.20 -16.42
N ARG A 126 -11.07 10.55 -15.59
CA ARG A 126 -9.62 10.50 -15.76
C ARG A 126 -9.18 9.42 -16.75
N HIS A 127 -10.10 8.52 -17.09
CA HIS A 127 -9.93 7.37 -17.96
C HIS A 127 -11.00 7.36 -19.05
#